data_AF-A0A6P8DAA7-F1
#
_entry.id   AF-A0A6P8DAA7-F1
#
_cell.length_a   1.000
_cell.length_b   1.000
_cell.length_c   1.000
_cell.angle_alpha   90.00
_cell.angle_beta   90.00
_cell.angle_gamma   90.00
#
_symmetry.space_group_name_H-M   'P 1'
#
loop_
_entity.id
_entity.type
_entity.pdbx_description
1 polymer ?
#
loop_
_entity_poly.entity_id
_entity_poly.type
_entity_poly.pdbx_seq_one_letter_code
_entity_poly.pdbx_strand_id
1 'polypeptide(L)'
;MSAMAEAAETSGGAGGRRELTSETKENIAERLSSLENLYFPRALHSSASDPSQRKSIFLDLLSRDVAVFLERYGSQLTNGELQEFDGLKDDYEINWHLNHLRSIKSPTSAELRSRSITVKNRRRAYLNKLMHDGQYFSEDAMREREPYLHHEYVGKFQDPSSRSMARPGEKWSETLIRRSEEAFLVSEIRREQQRLGVAERDWVGNERRQEQEDMEEEEEEEEEEEEEEEEEEEEEEEEEEQKNMEAEKGEQAMKMNGSSHVESTSRGNEGPSTALSDLEMQDQMDQFVYIMQQKFLTGEDHEHLDYSKIDDDETLDDHWLREASHDAEEKYFAED
;
A
#
# COMPACT_ATOMS: atom_id res chain seq x y z
N MET A 1 91.43 7.78 -4.10
CA MET A 1 90.03 7.96 -3.68
C MET A 1 89.31 6.65 -3.98
N SER A 2 89.33 5.72 -3.02
CA SER A 2 88.53 4.49 -3.07
C SER A 2 87.10 4.86 -2.66
N ALA A 3 86.14 4.68 -3.57
CA ALA A 3 84.72 4.81 -3.26
C ALA A 3 84.14 3.43 -2.96
N MET A 4 83.36 3.40 -1.88
CA MET A 4 82.65 2.27 -1.30
C MET A 4 81.61 1.70 -2.26
N ALA A 5 81.47 0.37 -2.28
CA ALA A 5 80.28 -0.32 -2.78
C ALA A 5 79.65 -1.03 -1.58
N GLU A 6 78.54 -0.46 -1.12
CA GLU A 6 77.72 -0.85 0.02
C GLU A 6 76.76 -1.99 -0.40
N ALA A 7 76.56 -2.94 0.52
CA ALA A 7 75.76 -4.13 0.33
C ALA A 7 74.26 -3.78 0.29
N ALA A 8 73.58 -4.23 -0.77
CA ALA A 8 72.12 -4.25 -0.80
C ALA A 8 71.62 -5.59 -0.24
N GLU A 9 71.18 -5.56 1.02
CA GLU A 9 70.39 -6.63 1.62
C GLU A 9 69.05 -6.76 0.90
N THR A 10 68.85 -7.91 0.26
CA THR A 10 67.56 -8.32 -0.29
C THR A 10 66.65 -8.75 0.87
N SER A 11 65.82 -7.81 1.36
CA SER A 11 64.66 -8.12 2.20
C SER A 11 63.58 -8.79 1.35
N GLY A 12 63.62 -10.12 1.28
CA GLY A 12 62.51 -10.93 0.79
C GLY A 12 61.34 -10.86 1.77
N GLY A 13 60.32 -10.08 1.43
CA GLY A 13 59.07 -10.01 2.18
C GLY A 13 58.33 -11.35 2.10
N ALA A 14 58.39 -12.12 3.20
CA ALA A 14 57.56 -13.29 3.40
C ALA A 14 56.10 -12.85 3.50
N GLY A 15 55.28 -13.26 2.54
CA GLY A 15 53.82 -13.26 2.66
C GLY A 15 53.42 -14.28 3.72
N GLY A 16 53.52 -13.90 4.99
CA GLY A 16 53.08 -14.71 6.11
C GLY A 16 51.56 -14.79 6.15
N ARG A 17 51.04 -16.02 6.15
CA ARG A 17 49.63 -16.32 6.49
C ARG A 17 49.29 -15.61 7.79
N ARG A 18 48.35 -14.66 7.77
CA ARG A 18 47.85 -14.02 8.99
C ARG A 18 46.88 -14.97 9.67
N GLU A 19 47.41 -15.77 10.57
CA GLU A 19 46.59 -16.56 11.48
C GLU A 19 45.91 -15.64 12.52
N LEU A 20 44.70 -15.98 12.95
CA LEU A 20 44.06 -15.29 14.08
C LEU A 20 44.95 -15.39 15.32
N THR A 21 45.19 -14.27 15.99
CA THR A 21 46.00 -14.23 17.21
C THR A 21 45.31 -15.01 18.34
N SER A 22 46.07 -15.64 19.24
CA SER A 22 45.51 -16.35 20.40
C SER A 22 44.63 -15.42 21.25
N GLU A 23 45.06 -14.17 21.41
CA GLU A 23 44.35 -13.14 22.17
C GLU A 23 42.97 -12.82 21.58
N THR A 24 42.84 -12.70 20.25
CA THR A 24 41.53 -12.45 19.62
C THR A 24 40.58 -13.64 19.80
N LYS A 25 41.09 -14.88 19.66
CA LYS A 25 40.31 -16.09 19.92
C LYS A 25 39.80 -16.16 21.37
N GLU A 26 40.66 -15.81 22.33
CA GLU A 26 40.31 -15.77 23.76
C GLU A 26 39.24 -14.73 24.07
N ASN A 27 39.37 -13.52 23.52
CA ASN A 27 38.40 -12.44 23.71
C ASN A 27 37.02 -12.80 23.13
N ILE A 28 36.98 -13.34 21.91
CA ILE A 28 35.73 -13.79 21.28
C ILE A 28 35.09 -14.91 22.08
N ALA A 29 35.86 -15.93 22.47
CA ALA A 29 35.36 -17.06 23.25
C ALA A 29 34.84 -16.65 24.62
N GLU A 30 35.50 -15.70 25.29
CA GLU A 30 35.08 -15.16 26.59
C GLU A 30 33.76 -14.39 26.49
N ARG A 31 33.64 -13.50 25.50
CA ARG A 31 32.40 -12.76 25.26
C ARG A 31 31.24 -13.71 24.95
N LEU A 32 31.44 -14.66 24.02
CA LEU A 32 30.40 -15.63 23.65
C LEU A 32 30.03 -16.54 24.82
N SER A 33 30.99 -16.93 25.69
CA SER A 33 30.70 -17.75 26.86
C SER A 33 29.74 -17.09 27.86
N SER A 34 29.70 -15.76 27.86
CA SER A 34 28.85 -14.93 28.71
C SER A 34 27.45 -14.73 28.13
N LEU A 35 27.21 -15.07 26.86
CA LEU A 35 25.89 -14.96 26.25
C LEU A 35 24.99 -16.12 26.68
N GLU A 36 23.71 -15.78 26.86
CA GLU A 36 22.65 -16.74 27.15
C GLU A 36 21.97 -17.19 25.84
N ASN A 37 21.35 -18.38 25.85
CA ASN A 37 20.61 -18.94 24.71
C ASN A 37 21.42 -19.30 23.45
N LEU A 38 22.72 -19.57 23.60
CA LEU A 38 23.51 -20.17 22.52
C LEU A 38 23.15 -21.64 22.33
N TYR A 39 22.98 -22.05 21.08
CA TYR A 39 22.75 -23.45 20.73
C TYR A 39 24.06 -24.24 20.85
N PHE A 40 24.02 -25.36 21.56
CA PHE A 40 25.13 -26.32 21.63
C PHE A 40 24.63 -27.69 21.13
N PRO A 41 25.49 -28.50 20.46
CA PRO A 41 25.16 -29.88 20.15
C PRO A 41 24.90 -30.70 21.42
N ARG A 42 23.94 -31.64 21.39
CA ARG A 42 23.47 -32.42 22.56
C ARG A 42 24.60 -33.00 23.44
N ALA A 43 25.68 -33.47 22.81
CA ALA A 43 26.85 -34.03 23.50
C ALA A 43 27.57 -33.02 24.42
N LEU A 44 27.45 -31.73 24.14
CA LEU A 44 28.14 -30.64 24.83
C LEU A 44 27.26 -29.92 25.85
N HIS A 45 25.98 -30.29 26.04
CA HIS A 45 25.08 -29.58 26.98
C HIS A 45 25.54 -29.67 28.44
N SER A 46 26.11 -30.82 28.84
CA SER A 46 26.61 -31.00 30.22
C SER A 46 27.76 -30.05 30.51
N SER A 47 28.65 -29.85 29.54
CA SER A 47 29.79 -28.93 29.65
C SER A 47 29.41 -27.48 29.35
N ALA A 48 28.39 -27.24 28.53
CA ALA A 48 27.87 -25.92 28.24
C ALA A 48 27.01 -25.34 29.37
N SER A 49 26.91 -25.99 30.53
CA SER A 49 26.22 -25.42 31.70
C SER A 49 27.11 -24.42 32.46
N ASP A 50 28.44 -24.58 32.38
CA ASP A 50 29.42 -23.72 33.05
C ASP A 50 30.09 -22.76 32.02
N PRO A 51 30.08 -21.42 32.24
CA PRO A 51 30.74 -20.46 31.36
C PRO A 51 32.22 -20.77 31.08
N SER A 52 32.95 -21.30 32.06
CA SER A 52 34.38 -21.62 31.88
C SER A 52 34.58 -22.74 30.86
N GLN A 53 33.69 -23.73 30.89
CA GLN A 53 33.69 -24.87 29.97
C GLN A 53 33.11 -24.48 28.59
N ARG A 54 32.20 -23.50 28.52
CA ARG A 54 31.80 -22.89 27.23
C ARG A 54 32.97 -22.23 26.52
N LYS A 55 33.77 -21.45 27.27
CA LYS A 55 34.96 -20.77 26.72
C LYS A 55 35.94 -21.78 26.11
N SER A 56 36.20 -22.91 26.78
CA SER A 56 37.09 -23.94 26.23
C SER A 56 36.54 -24.62 24.97
N ILE A 57 35.22 -24.85 24.89
CA ILE A 57 34.57 -25.39 23.70
C ILE A 57 34.73 -24.45 22.49
N PHE A 58 34.56 -23.14 22.70
CA PHE A 58 34.74 -22.16 21.62
C PHE A 58 36.19 -22.06 21.17
N LEU A 59 37.14 -22.08 22.11
CA LEU A 59 38.58 -22.09 21.79
C LEU A 59 39.02 -23.33 21.01
N ASP A 60 38.51 -24.52 21.38
CA ASP A 60 38.75 -25.76 20.66
C ASP A 60 38.22 -25.65 19.22
N LEU A 61 36.98 -25.16 19.06
CA LEU A 61 36.37 -25.03 17.74
C LEU A 61 37.07 -23.98 16.88
N LEU A 62 37.38 -22.79 17.41
CA LEU A 62 38.15 -21.73 16.72
C LEU A 62 39.57 -22.16 16.32
N SER A 63 40.12 -23.17 16.99
CA SER A 63 41.45 -23.71 16.67
C SER A 63 41.40 -24.89 15.71
N ARG A 64 40.34 -25.70 15.77
CA ARG A 64 40.16 -26.86 14.91
C ARG A 64 39.57 -26.50 13.56
N ASP A 65 38.48 -25.74 13.56
CA ASP A 65 37.68 -25.43 12.37
C ASP A 65 36.94 -24.09 12.52
N VAL A 66 37.47 -23.08 11.83
CA VAL A 66 36.93 -21.72 11.84
C VAL A 66 35.65 -21.61 11.01
N ALA A 67 35.51 -22.39 9.93
CA ALA A 67 34.32 -22.34 9.06
C ALA A 67 33.08 -22.83 9.82
N VAL A 68 33.18 -23.97 10.49
CA VAL A 68 32.10 -24.52 11.33
C VAL A 68 31.77 -23.60 12.52
N PHE A 69 32.78 -22.90 13.06
CA PHE A 69 32.54 -21.88 14.07
C PHE A 69 31.70 -20.72 13.53
N LEU A 70 32.04 -20.19 12.36
CA LEU A 70 31.32 -19.09 11.72
C LEU A 70 29.91 -19.48 11.30
N GLU A 71 29.70 -20.69 10.79
CA GLU A 71 28.38 -21.22 10.46
C GLU A 71 27.44 -21.19 11.68
N ARG A 72 27.91 -21.66 12.84
CA ARG A 72 27.07 -21.86 14.03
C ARG A 72 26.92 -20.62 14.90
N TYR A 73 28.01 -19.87 15.08
CA TYR A 73 28.10 -18.78 16.04
C TYR A 73 28.38 -17.43 15.39
N GLY A 74 28.60 -17.37 14.07
CA GLY A 74 28.93 -16.14 13.36
C GLY A 74 27.84 -15.07 13.43
N SER A 75 26.57 -15.46 13.54
CA SER A 75 25.45 -14.54 13.73
C SER A 75 25.53 -13.74 15.04
N GLN A 76 26.24 -14.27 16.04
CA GLN A 76 26.44 -13.66 17.36
C GLN A 76 27.73 -12.82 17.46
N LEU A 77 28.51 -12.75 16.39
CA LEU A 77 29.71 -11.93 16.31
C LEU A 77 29.38 -10.46 16.01
N THR A 78 30.22 -9.56 16.50
CA THR A 78 30.18 -8.13 16.17
C THR A 78 30.93 -7.86 14.86
N ASN A 79 30.67 -6.71 14.23
CA ASN A 79 31.37 -6.32 13.00
C ASN A 79 32.89 -6.19 13.20
N GLY A 80 33.34 -5.74 14.37
CA GLY A 80 34.76 -5.67 14.72
C GLY A 80 35.38 -7.06 14.78
N GLU A 81 34.75 -8.01 15.47
CA GLU A 81 35.24 -9.39 15.53
C GLU A 81 35.23 -10.07 14.17
N LEU A 82 34.24 -9.79 13.31
CA LEU A 82 34.22 -10.30 11.93
C LEU A 82 35.38 -9.77 11.08
N GLN A 83 35.97 -8.61 11.40
CA GLN A 83 37.16 -8.10 10.70
C GLN A 83 38.43 -8.87 11.07
N GLU A 84 38.51 -9.43 12.28
CA GLU A 84 39.67 -10.23 12.72
C GLU A 84 39.86 -11.50 11.89
N PHE A 85 38.79 -12.00 11.26
CA PHE A 85 38.84 -13.15 10.34
C PHE A 85 39.27 -12.80 8.91
N ASP A 86 39.49 -11.52 8.58
CA ASP A 86 39.92 -11.10 7.24
C ASP A 86 41.27 -11.69 6.81
N GLY A 87 42.12 -12.06 7.78
CA GLY A 87 43.39 -12.74 7.52
C GLY A 87 43.24 -14.16 6.98
N LEU A 88 42.05 -14.77 7.12
CA LEU A 88 41.74 -16.14 6.70
C LEU A 88 40.87 -16.22 5.44
N LYS A 89 40.74 -15.12 4.67
CA LYS A 89 39.97 -15.07 3.41
C LYS A 89 40.47 -15.99 2.30
N ASP A 90 41.67 -16.56 2.45
CA ASP A 90 42.22 -17.51 1.49
C ASP A 90 41.39 -18.81 1.42
N ASP A 91 40.69 -19.15 2.51
CA ASP A 91 39.74 -20.26 2.52
C ASP A 91 38.39 -19.79 1.96
N TYR A 92 37.88 -20.52 0.96
CA TYR A 92 36.60 -20.25 0.32
C TYR A 92 35.44 -20.29 1.32
N GLU A 93 35.40 -21.28 2.21
CA GLU A 93 34.27 -21.46 3.15
C GLU A 93 34.21 -20.31 4.15
N ILE A 94 35.37 -19.96 4.72
CA ILE A 94 35.50 -18.83 5.65
C ILE A 94 35.10 -17.53 4.95
N ASN A 95 35.63 -17.28 3.74
CA ASN A 95 35.29 -16.08 2.98
C ASN A 95 33.78 -16.01 2.66
N TRP A 96 33.16 -17.13 2.27
CA TRP A 96 31.72 -17.20 2.03
C TRP A 96 30.92 -16.85 3.29
N HIS A 97 31.23 -17.48 4.43
CA HIS A 97 30.56 -17.19 5.71
C HIS A 97 30.75 -15.73 6.12
N LEU A 98 31.94 -15.15 5.98
CA LEU A 98 32.19 -13.74 6.32
C LEU A 98 31.37 -12.79 5.46
N ASN A 99 31.32 -13.02 4.14
CA ASN A 99 30.53 -12.19 3.23
C ASN A 99 29.03 -12.33 3.52
N HIS A 100 28.55 -13.54 3.78
CA HIS A 100 27.14 -13.78 4.15
C HIS A 100 26.77 -13.12 5.48
N LEU A 101 27.59 -13.23 6.51
CA LEU A 101 27.35 -12.59 7.81
C LEU A 101 27.37 -11.06 7.71
N ARG A 102 28.24 -10.50 6.86
CA ARG A 102 28.28 -9.06 6.58
C ARG A 102 27.06 -8.59 5.82
N SER A 103 26.60 -9.32 4.81
CA SER A 103 25.39 -8.95 4.06
C SER A 103 24.12 -9.03 4.91
N ILE A 104 24.12 -9.81 5.99
CA ILE A 104 23.05 -9.82 6.98
C ILE A 104 23.17 -8.65 7.96
N LYS A 105 24.34 -8.42 8.56
CA LYS A 105 24.52 -7.42 9.65
C LYS A 105 24.69 -5.98 9.16
N SER A 106 25.34 -5.79 8.03
CA SER A 106 25.69 -4.48 7.48
C SER A 106 25.66 -4.54 5.97
N PRO A 107 24.46 -4.73 5.40
CA PRO A 107 24.29 -4.82 3.95
C PRO A 107 24.77 -3.54 3.28
N THR A 108 25.53 -3.71 2.21
CA THR A 108 25.97 -2.59 1.37
C THR A 108 24.77 -1.99 0.64
N SER A 109 24.82 -0.69 0.29
CA SER A 109 23.77 -0.06 -0.53
C SER A 109 23.49 -0.82 -1.84
N ALA A 110 24.52 -1.41 -2.47
CA ALA A 110 24.35 -2.25 -3.64
C ALA A 110 23.58 -3.56 -3.34
N GLU A 111 23.86 -4.20 -2.20
CA GLU A 111 23.17 -5.42 -1.76
C GLU A 111 21.71 -5.13 -1.40
N LEU A 112 21.44 -4.02 -0.69
CA LEU A 112 20.08 -3.57 -0.42
C LEU A 112 19.30 -3.31 -1.71
N ARG A 113 19.93 -2.67 -2.70
CA ARG A 113 19.34 -2.48 -4.02
C ARG A 113 19.06 -3.80 -4.71
N SER A 114 20.02 -4.74 -4.70
CA SER A 114 19.83 -6.05 -5.32
C SER A 114 18.67 -6.82 -4.67
N ARG A 115 18.59 -6.85 -3.34
CA ARG A 115 17.47 -7.45 -2.59
C ARG A 115 16.15 -6.80 -2.94
N SER A 116 16.11 -5.47 -2.99
CA SER A 116 14.90 -4.72 -3.37
C SER A 116 14.46 -5.04 -4.80
N ILE A 117 15.39 -5.18 -5.74
CA ILE A 117 15.11 -5.59 -7.12
C ILE A 117 14.55 -7.01 -7.14
N THR A 118 15.19 -7.96 -6.46
CA THR A 118 14.71 -9.35 -6.37
C THR A 118 13.30 -9.42 -5.81
N VAL A 119 13.01 -8.71 -4.71
CA VAL A 119 11.66 -8.64 -4.12
C VAL A 119 10.65 -8.07 -5.12
N LYS A 120 10.97 -6.97 -5.80
CA LYS A 120 10.08 -6.39 -6.81
C LYS A 120 9.82 -7.36 -7.97
N ASN A 121 10.83 -8.08 -8.42
CA ASN A 121 10.71 -9.05 -9.49
C ASN A 121 9.87 -10.27 -9.06
N ARG A 122 10.10 -10.81 -7.86
CA ARG A 122 9.30 -11.91 -7.29
C ARG A 122 7.84 -11.50 -7.11
N ARG A 123 7.58 -10.33 -6.54
CA ARG A 123 6.22 -9.77 -6.44
C ARG A 123 5.59 -9.58 -7.82
N ARG A 124 6.32 -9.08 -8.81
CA ARG A 124 5.81 -8.95 -10.19
C ARG A 124 5.44 -10.30 -10.80
N ALA A 125 6.27 -11.32 -10.63
CA ALA A 125 5.97 -12.67 -11.08
C ALA A 125 4.70 -13.24 -10.40
N TYR A 126 4.58 -13.05 -9.08
CA TYR A 126 3.41 -13.49 -8.34
C TYR A 126 2.14 -12.72 -8.71
N LEU A 127 2.25 -11.42 -8.95
CA LEU A 127 1.16 -10.58 -9.44
C LEU A 127 0.61 -11.10 -10.77
N ASN A 128 1.47 -11.44 -11.73
CA ASN A 128 1.04 -12.02 -13.00
C ASN A 128 0.27 -13.33 -12.81
N LYS A 129 0.70 -14.18 -11.86
CA LYS A 129 0.00 -15.40 -11.49
C LYS A 129 -1.39 -15.09 -10.91
N LEU A 130 -1.48 -14.15 -9.97
CA LEU A 130 -2.77 -13.73 -9.38
C LEU A 130 -3.73 -13.12 -10.41
N MET A 131 -3.20 -12.36 -11.37
CA MET A 131 -3.99 -11.80 -12.48
C MET A 131 -4.56 -12.92 -13.36
N HIS A 132 -3.81 -13.99 -13.59
CA HIS A 132 -4.31 -15.15 -14.33
C HIS A 132 -5.36 -15.95 -13.55
N ASP A 133 -5.14 -16.13 -12.25
CA ASP A 133 -6.08 -16.85 -11.37
C ASP A 133 -7.41 -16.08 -11.19
N GLY A 134 -7.38 -14.74 -11.29
CA GLY A 134 -8.57 -13.87 -11.34
C GLY A 134 -9.34 -13.71 -10.02
N GLN A 135 -8.97 -14.43 -8.97
CA GLN A 135 -9.67 -14.38 -7.67
C GLN A 135 -9.25 -13.16 -6.85
N TYR A 136 -7.94 -12.91 -6.73
CA TYR A 136 -7.39 -11.87 -5.87
C TYR A 136 -7.66 -10.45 -6.38
N PHE A 137 -7.65 -10.27 -7.70
CA PHE A 137 -7.97 -9.01 -8.38
C PHE A 137 -9.38 -9.01 -8.98
N SER A 138 -10.29 -9.82 -8.44
CA SER A 138 -11.71 -9.68 -8.74
C SER A 138 -12.25 -8.38 -8.12
N GLU A 139 -13.26 -7.76 -8.75
CA GLU A 139 -13.86 -6.54 -8.23
C GLU A 139 -14.32 -6.71 -6.78
N ASP A 140 -15.03 -7.81 -6.47
CA ASP A 140 -15.53 -8.07 -5.12
C ASP A 140 -14.38 -8.20 -4.10
N ALA A 141 -13.32 -8.95 -4.42
CA ALA A 141 -12.18 -9.11 -3.52
C ALA A 141 -11.44 -7.78 -3.30
N MET A 142 -11.27 -6.97 -4.36
CA MET A 142 -10.63 -5.66 -4.20
C MET A 142 -11.52 -4.68 -3.44
N ARG A 143 -12.85 -4.72 -3.62
CA ARG A 143 -13.81 -3.90 -2.88
C ARG A 143 -13.80 -4.21 -1.38
N GLU A 144 -13.68 -5.48 -1.00
CA GLU A 144 -13.59 -5.87 0.40
C GLU A 144 -12.31 -5.36 1.07
N ARG A 145 -11.18 -5.40 0.34
CA ARG A 145 -9.88 -4.91 0.85
C ARG A 145 -9.81 -3.38 0.90
N GLU A 146 -10.33 -2.71 -0.12
CA GLU A 146 -10.22 -1.26 -0.28
C GLU A 146 -11.58 -0.63 -0.63
N PRO A 147 -12.52 -0.56 0.35
CA PRO A 147 -13.89 -0.12 0.10
C PRO A 147 -13.99 1.33 -0.39
N TYR A 148 -13.20 2.24 0.18
CA TYR A 148 -13.21 3.65 -0.20
C TYR A 148 -12.66 3.88 -1.60
N LEU A 149 -11.56 3.21 -1.94
CA LEU A 149 -10.98 3.30 -3.26
C LEU A 149 -11.93 2.73 -4.32
N HIS A 150 -12.56 1.59 -4.05
CA HIS A 150 -13.60 1.05 -4.94
C HIS A 150 -14.75 2.04 -5.13
N HIS A 151 -15.23 2.66 -4.04
CA HIS A 151 -16.30 3.65 -4.12
C HIS A 151 -15.96 4.83 -5.03
N GLU A 152 -14.74 5.38 -4.90
CA GLU A 152 -14.29 6.53 -5.68
C GLU A 152 -14.15 6.25 -7.18
N TYR A 153 -13.67 5.07 -7.56
CA TYR A 153 -13.43 4.74 -8.97
C TYR A 153 -14.62 4.06 -9.62
N VAL A 154 -15.29 3.14 -8.93
CA VAL A 154 -16.33 2.29 -9.52
C VAL A 154 -17.68 2.52 -8.84
N GLY A 155 -17.71 2.48 -7.51
CA GLY A 155 -18.96 2.42 -6.75
C GLY A 155 -19.87 3.63 -6.96
N LYS A 156 -19.36 4.86 -7.05
CA LYS A 156 -20.21 6.06 -7.23
C LYS A 156 -20.92 6.14 -8.58
N PHE A 157 -20.46 5.38 -9.57
CA PHE A 157 -21.03 5.35 -10.92
C PHE A 157 -21.93 4.13 -11.16
N GLN A 158 -21.97 3.18 -10.21
CA GLN A 158 -22.88 2.03 -10.30
C GLN A 158 -24.32 2.45 -10.03
N ASP A 159 -25.25 1.83 -10.78
CA ASP A 159 -26.68 2.08 -10.66
C ASP A 159 -27.16 1.89 -9.20
N PRO A 160 -27.78 2.93 -8.58
CA PRO A 160 -28.37 2.83 -7.24
C PRO A 160 -29.37 1.68 -7.08
N SER A 161 -30.01 1.24 -8.17
CA SER A 161 -30.93 0.09 -8.20
C SER A 161 -30.25 -1.21 -7.77
N SER A 162 -28.94 -1.34 -8.01
CA SER A 162 -28.15 -2.47 -7.52
C SER A 162 -28.14 -2.53 -5.98
N ARG A 163 -28.26 -1.40 -5.29
CA ARG A 163 -28.27 -1.30 -3.81
C ARG A 163 -29.68 -1.35 -3.21
N SER A 164 -30.69 -1.65 -4.04
CA SER A 164 -32.09 -1.72 -3.61
C SER A 164 -32.29 -2.71 -2.45
N MET A 165 -33.28 -2.40 -1.60
CA MET A 165 -33.66 -3.22 -0.45
C MET A 165 -34.16 -4.61 -0.84
N ALA A 166 -34.69 -4.81 -2.05
CA ALA A 166 -35.16 -6.10 -2.50
C ALA A 166 -34.77 -6.32 -3.97
N ARG A 167 -34.03 -7.40 -4.23
CA ARG A 167 -33.76 -7.86 -5.59
C ARG A 167 -34.75 -8.97 -5.97
N PRO A 168 -35.30 -8.97 -7.21
CA PRO A 168 -36.20 -10.03 -7.64
C PRO A 168 -35.56 -11.42 -7.51
N GLY A 169 -36.19 -12.32 -6.75
CA GLY A 169 -35.74 -13.70 -6.57
C GLY A 169 -34.78 -13.95 -5.39
N GLU A 170 -34.36 -12.91 -4.65
CA GLU A 170 -33.51 -13.02 -3.46
C GLU A 170 -34.32 -13.38 -2.21
N LYS A 171 -33.79 -14.25 -1.34
CA LYS A 171 -34.45 -14.53 -0.05
C LYS A 171 -34.14 -13.43 0.94
N TRP A 172 -35.07 -13.18 1.86
CA TRP A 172 -34.86 -12.23 2.98
C TRP A 172 -33.56 -12.45 3.75
N SER A 173 -33.12 -13.70 3.94
CA SER A 173 -31.85 -14.01 4.58
C SER A 173 -30.64 -13.52 3.79
N GLU A 174 -30.66 -13.65 2.46
CA GLU A 174 -29.58 -13.22 1.57
C GLU A 174 -29.54 -11.68 1.52
N THR A 175 -30.71 -11.05 1.41
CA THR A 175 -30.85 -9.59 1.47
C THR A 175 -30.31 -9.01 2.78
N LEU A 176 -30.62 -9.64 3.93
CA LEU A 176 -30.13 -9.19 5.24
C LEU A 176 -28.61 -9.31 5.36
N ILE A 177 -28.02 -10.41 4.87
CA ILE A 177 -26.56 -10.60 4.83
C ILE A 177 -25.92 -9.51 3.99
N ARG A 178 -26.37 -9.33 2.74
CA ARG A 178 -25.86 -8.30 1.82
C ARG A 178 -25.96 -6.89 2.42
N ARG A 179 -27.09 -6.53 3.05
CA ARG A 179 -27.26 -5.21 3.69
C ARG A 179 -26.31 -5.02 4.87
N SER A 180 -26.06 -6.06 5.65
CA SER A 180 -25.11 -5.99 6.76
C SER A 180 -23.68 -5.81 6.28
N GLU A 181 -23.30 -6.48 5.18
CA GLU A 181 -22.00 -6.33 4.53
C GLU A 181 -21.86 -4.93 3.91
N GLU A 182 -22.87 -4.44 3.19
CA GLU A 182 -22.87 -3.07 2.65
C GLU A 182 -22.80 -2.01 3.74
N ALA A 183 -23.50 -2.19 4.86
CA ALA A 183 -23.42 -1.26 5.99
C ALA A 183 -22.02 -1.24 6.62
N PHE A 184 -21.36 -2.39 6.69
CA PHE A 184 -19.97 -2.48 7.13
C PHE A 184 -19.05 -1.72 6.17
N LEU A 185 -19.16 -1.94 4.86
CA LEU A 185 -18.38 -1.23 3.84
C LEU A 185 -18.58 0.29 3.91
N VAL A 186 -19.82 0.76 4.02
CA VAL A 186 -20.13 2.20 4.16
C VAL A 186 -19.50 2.78 5.44
N SER A 187 -19.51 2.03 6.55
CA SER A 187 -18.86 2.47 7.78
C SER A 187 -17.34 2.59 7.64
N GLU A 188 -16.71 1.71 6.87
CA GLU A 188 -15.29 1.72 6.56
C GLU A 188 -14.94 2.92 5.67
N ILE A 189 -15.75 3.16 4.63
CA ILE A 189 -15.63 4.32 3.74
C ILE A 189 -15.70 5.62 4.54
N ARG A 190 -16.68 5.78 5.43
CA ARG A 190 -16.83 6.99 6.26
C ARG A 190 -15.62 7.22 7.17
N ARG A 191 -15.06 6.16 7.74
CA ARG A 191 -13.86 6.26 8.58
C ARG A 191 -12.67 6.80 7.77
N GLU A 192 -12.54 6.33 6.54
CA GLU A 192 -11.48 6.79 5.63
C GLU A 192 -11.71 8.22 5.15
N GLN A 193 -12.95 8.57 4.78
CA GLN A 193 -13.35 9.96 4.46
C GLN A 193 -13.05 10.93 5.61
N GLN A 194 -13.34 10.51 6.85
CA GLN A 194 -13.00 11.29 8.04
C GLN A 194 -11.48 11.44 8.21
N ARG A 195 -10.71 10.36 8.00
CA ARG A 195 -9.23 10.38 8.08
C ARG A 195 -8.63 11.34 7.05
N LEU A 196 -9.23 11.44 5.87
CA LEU A 196 -8.81 12.33 4.78
C LEU A 196 -9.35 13.77 4.91
N GLY A 197 -10.26 14.03 5.86
CA GLY A 197 -10.83 15.35 6.09
C GLY A 197 -11.90 15.76 5.07
N VAL A 198 -12.57 14.80 4.45
CA VAL A 198 -13.71 15.04 3.56
C VAL A 198 -14.87 15.65 4.37
N ALA A 199 -15.53 16.67 3.83
CA ALA A 199 -16.65 17.34 4.50
C ALA A 199 -17.81 16.37 4.73
N GLU A 200 -18.52 16.49 5.85
CA GLU A 200 -19.59 15.55 6.23
C GLU A 200 -20.74 15.49 5.21
N ARG A 201 -20.99 16.60 4.50
CA ARG A 201 -21.95 16.67 3.38
C ARG A 201 -21.65 15.65 2.28
N ASP A 202 -20.36 15.42 1.98
CA ASP A 202 -19.92 14.53 0.89
C ASP A 202 -19.73 13.08 1.37
N TRP A 203 -20.16 12.74 2.59
CA TRP A 203 -20.00 11.40 3.12
C TRP A 203 -20.97 10.40 2.48
N VAL A 204 -20.47 9.20 2.20
CA VAL A 204 -21.26 8.16 1.54
C VAL A 204 -22.47 7.77 2.39
N GLY A 205 -23.64 7.68 1.74
CA GLY A 205 -24.91 7.35 2.38
C GLY A 205 -25.51 8.49 3.23
N ASN A 206 -25.01 9.71 3.09
CA ASN A 206 -25.70 10.92 3.55
C ASN A 206 -26.76 11.40 2.55
N GLU A 207 -26.90 10.73 1.40
CA GLU A 207 -27.87 11.01 0.32
C GLU A 207 -29.30 11.16 0.86
N ARG A 208 -29.72 10.31 1.80
CA ARG A 208 -31.08 10.39 2.38
C ARG A 208 -31.28 11.56 3.35
N ARG A 209 -30.20 12.09 3.91
CA ARG A 209 -30.24 13.29 4.74
C ARG A 209 -30.24 14.52 3.84
N GLN A 210 -29.41 14.52 2.79
CA GLN A 210 -29.39 15.54 1.75
C GLN A 210 -30.76 15.66 1.06
N GLU A 211 -31.36 14.54 0.61
CA GLU A 211 -32.72 14.53 0.03
C GLU A 211 -33.80 15.03 1.00
N GLN A 212 -33.60 14.88 2.31
CA GLN A 212 -34.52 15.43 3.32
C GLN A 212 -34.30 16.92 3.53
N GLU A 213 -33.05 17.36 3.63
CA GLU A 213 -32.68 18.78 3.74
C GLU A 213 -33.10 19.55 2.48
N ASP A 214 -32.90 18.99 1.28
CA ASP A 214 -33.32 19.58 0.01
C ASP A 214 -34.86 19.65 -0.09
N MET A 215 -35.60 18.65 0.40
CA MET A 215 -37.07 18.71 0.48
C MET A 215 -37.56 19.74 1.50
N GLU A 216 -36.87 19.85 2.65
CA GLU A 216 -37.20 20.85 3.67
C GLU A 216 -36.93 22.28 3.15
N GLU A 217 -35.85 22.49 2.37
CA GLU A 217 -35.58 23.78 1.70
C GLU A 217 -36.63 24.09 0.60
N GLU A 218 -37.05 23.11 -0.21
CA GLU A 218 -38.13 23.31 -1.20
C GLU A 218 -39.47 23.64 -0.52
N GLU A 219 -39.80 23.00 0.61
CA GLU A 219 -41.00 23.33 1.40
C GLU A 219 -40.92 24.74 2.00
N GLU A 220 -39.76 25.19 2.50
CA GLU A 220 -39.57 26.56 2.99
C GLU A 220 -39.66 27.61 1.86
N GLU A 221 -39.13 27.32 0.66
CA GLU A 221 -39.28 28.21 -0.51
C GLU A 221 -40.74 28.31 -0.99
N GLU A 222 -41.51 27.20 -0.97
CA GLU A 222 -42.95 27.22 -1.28
C GLU A 222 -43.75 28.02 -0.24
N GLU A 223 -43.42 27.92 1.06
CA GLU A 223 -44.05 28.73 2.12
C GLU A 223 -43.74 30.23 1.95
N GLU A 224 -42.50 30.61 1.59
CA GLU A 224 -42.15 32.01 1.31
C GLU A 224 -42.88 32.56 0.07
N GLU A 225 -43.04 31.77 -1.00
CA GLU A 225 -43.83 32.16 -2.18
C GLU A 225 -45.33 32.35 -1.84
N GLU A 226 -45.91 31.48 -0.99
CA GLU A 226 -47.30 31.64 -0.52
C GLU A 226 -47.49 32.90 0.34
N GLU A 227 -46.53 33.24 1.22
CA GLU A 227 -46.57 34.48 2.01
C GLU A 227 -46.46 35.74 1.11
N GLU A 228 -45.60 35.72 0.08
CA GLU A 228 -45.50 36.83 -0.89
C GLU A 228 -46.81 37.00 -1.70
N GLU A 229 -47.47 35.90 -2.11
CA GLU A 229 -48.77 35.95 -2.79
C GLU A 229 -49.88 36.52 -1.87
N GLU A 230 -49.91 36.14 -0.58
CA GLU A 230 -50.87 36.70 0.39
C GLU A 230 -50.64 38.20 0.63
N GLU A 231 -49.38 38.66 0.72
CA GLU A 231 -49.08 40.10 0.85
C GLU A 231 -49.49 40.90 -0.41
N GLU A 232 -49.29 40.34 -1.61
CA GLU A 232 -49.76 40.97 -2.86
C GLU A 232 -51.29 41.07 -2.92
N GLU A 233 -52.03 40.03 -2.49
CA GLU A 233 -53.49 40.07 -2.41
C GLU A 233 -54.00 41.12 -1.41
N GLU A 234 -53.35 41.26 -0.24
CA GLU A 234 -53.69 42.30 0.74
C GLU A 234 -53.43 43.71 0.20
N GLU A 235 -52.31 43.94 -0.51
CA GLU A 235 -52.04 45.22 -1.17
C GLU A 235 -53.05 45.54 -2.27
N GLU A 236 -53.49 44.56 -3.06
CA GLU A 236 -54.54 44.74 -4.06
C GLU A 236 -55.90 45.07 -3.43
N GLU A 237 -56.26 44.43 -2.30
CA GLU A 237 -57.48 44.75 -1.56
C GLU A 237 -57.44 46.18 -0.97
N GLU A 238 -56.30 46.61 -0.40
CA GLU A 238 -56.13 47.98 0.09
C GLU A 238 -56.20 49.01 -1.06
N GLU A 239 -55.64 48.71 -2.22
CA GLU A 239 -55.78 49.53 -3.42
C GLU A 239 -57.22 49.59 -3.93
N GLU A 240 -57.97 48.47 -3.89
CA GLU A 240 -59.40 48.43 -4.25
C GLU A 240 -60.26 49.21 -3.24
N GLU A 241 -59.95 49.16 -1.94
CA GLU A 241 -60.62 49.98 -0.91
C GLU A 241 -60.33 51.47 -1.10
N GLN A 242 -59.09 51.84 -1.42
CA GLN A 242 -58.73 53.23 -1.76
C GLN A 242 -59.43 53.69 -3.05
N LYS A 243 -59.49 52.84 -4.09
CA LYS A 243 -60.24 53.12 -5.33
C LYS A 243 -61.74 53.23 -5.08
N ASN A 244 -62.32 52.45 -4.15
CA ASN A 244 -63.72 52.56 -3.74
C ASN A 244 -64.02 53.86 -2.96
N MET A 245 -63.05 54.40 -2.20
CA MET A 245 -63.17 55.73 -1.59
C MET A 245 -63.07 56.88 -2.62
N GLU A 246 -62.33 56.70 -3.71
CA GLU A 246 -62.22 57.69 -4.79
C GLU A 246 -63.38 57.59 -5.83
N ALA A 247 -64.12 56.47 -5.86
CA ALA A 247 -65.23 56.22 -6.76
C ALA A 247 -66.58 56.91 -6.39
N GLU A 248 -66.62 57.79 -5.38
CA GLU A 248 -67.75 58.74 -5.18
C GLU A 248 -67.61 60.04 -6.02
N LYS A 249 -66.63 60.10 -6.92
CA LYS A 249 -66.51 61.14 -7.96
C LYS A 249 -66.09 60.60 -9.33
N GLY A 250 -67.10 60.29 -10.15
CA GLY A 250 -67.08 60.58 -11.59
C GLY A 250 -66.56 59.46 -12.51
N GLU A 251 -67.49 58.89 -13.25
CA GLU A 251 -67.33 57.97 -14.38
C GLU A 251 -66.48 58.55 -15.55
N GLN A 252 -65.72 57.73 -16.30
CA GLN A 252 -66.14 57.20 -17.63
C GLN A 252 -64.96 56.74 -18.55
N ALA A 253 -65.01 55.45 -18.93
CA ALA A 253 -64.74 54.82 -20.26
C ALA A 253 -63.32 54.50 -20.86
N MET A 254 -63.18 53.18 -21.12
CA MET A 254 -62.85 52.48 -22.40
C MET A 254 -61.42 51.92 -22.72
N LYS A 255 -61.35 50.56 -22.69
CA LYS A 255 -60.92 49.57 -23.73
C LYS A 255 -59.53 49.68 -24.41
N MET A 256 -58.69 48.63 -24.34
CA MET A 256 -58.63 47.47 -25.28
C MET A 256 -57.42 46.52 -25.04
N ASN A 257 -57.69 45.22 -25.25
CA ASN A 257 -56.86 44.02 -25.46
C ASN A 257 -55.38 44.15 -25.91
N GLY A 258 -54.57 43.20 -25.39
CA GLY A 258 -53.42 42.60 -26.07
C GLY A 258 -53.12 41.21 -25.49
N SER A 259 -53.22 40.16 -26.33
CA SER A 259 -53.10 38.74 -25.99
C SER A 259 -51.78 38.16 -26.52
N SER A 260 -51.37 37.02 -25.93
CA SER A 260 -50.34 36.04 -26.35
C SER A 260 -48.91 36.41 -25.95
N HIS A 261 -48.03 35.50 -25.53
CA HIS A 261 -47.91 34.06 -25.79
C HIS A 261 -46.95 33.48 -24.74
N VAL A 262 -47.36 32.42 -24.03
CA VAL A 262 -46.51 31.68 -23.09
C VAL A 262 -45.78 30.60 -23.90
N GLU A 263 -44.48 30.78 -24.13
CA GLU A 263 -43.64 29.75 -24.73
C GLU A 263 -43.01 28.92 -23.61
N SER A 264 -43.61 27.74 -23.41
CA SER A 264 -43.03 26.64 -22.65
C SER A 264 -41.69 26.25 -23.28
N THR A 265 -40.60 26.78 -22.75
CA THR A 265 -39.29 26.17 -22.91
C THR A 265 -39.19 25.08 -21.86
N SER A 266 -39.50 23.85 -22.27
CA SER A 266 -39.13 22.63 -21.58
C SER A 266 -37.61 22.66 -21.36
N ARG A 267 -37.20 23.18 -20.20
CA ARG A 267 -35.89 22.94 -19.61
C ARG A 267 -35.77 21.42 -19.45
N GLY A 268 -34.95 20.82 -20.31
CA GLY A 268 -34.51 19.45 -20.12
C GLY A 268 -33.90 19.37 -18.72
N ASN A 269 -34.62 18.71 -17.83
CA ASN A 269 -34.15 18.30 -16.52
C ASN A 269 -33.08 17.21 -16.75
N GLU A 270 -31.90 17.61 -17.20
CA GLU A 270 -30.70 16.80 -17.06
C GLU A 270 -30.10 17.13 -15.69
N GLY A 271 -30.69 16.56 -14.65
CA GLY A 271 -29.93 16.29 -13.44
C GLY A 271 -28.68 15.49 -13.84
N PRO A 272 -27.53 15.67 -13.15
CA PRO A 272 -26.29 15.03 -13.55
C PRO A 272 -26.47 13.52 -13.43
N SER A 273 -26.77 12.85 -14.55
CA SER A 273 -26.63 11.40 -14.63
C SER A 273 -25.15 11.12 -14.50
N THR A 274 -24.72 10.79 -13.29
CA THR A 274 -23.40 10.24 -12.96
C THR A 274 -23.18 8.85 -13.61
N ALA A 275 -24.13 8.37 -14.41
CA ALA A 275 -23.99 7.16 -15.21
C ALA A 275 -22.98 7.40 -16.34
N LEU A 276 -21.76 6.91 -16.13
CA LEU A 276 -20.72 6.84 -17.14
C LEU A 276 -21.14 5.91 -18.28
N SER A 277 -20.60 6.13 -19.48
CA SER A 277 -20.70 5.17 -20.57
C SER A 277 -19.99 3.86 -20.21
N ASP A 278 -20.36 2.75 -20.86
CA ASP A 278 -19.73 1.44 -20.64
C ASP A 278 -18.20 1.48 -20.80
N LEU A 279 -17.71 2.29 -21.74
CA LEU A 279 -16.28 2.45 -22.00
C LEU A 279 -15.59 3.20 -20.85
N GLU A 280 -16.20 4.29 -20.37
CA GLU A 280 -15.66 5.06 -19.25
C GLU A 280 -15.71 4.26 -17.94
N MET A 281 -16.75 3.44 -17.73
CA MET A 281 -16.83 2.54 -16.58
C MET A 281 -15.71 1.49 -16.61
N GLN A 282 -15.39 0.96 -17.79
CA GLN A 282 -14.25 0.05 -17.94
C GLN A 282 -12.92 0.76 -17.64
N ASP A 283 -12.72 1.98 -18.14
CA ASP A 283 -11.52 2.77 -17.85
C ASP A 283 -11.35 3.05 -16.35
N GLN A 284 -12.45 3.31 -15.64
CA GLN A 284 -12.44 3.48 -14.19
C GLN A 284 -12.08 2.20 -13.45
N MET A 285 -12.64 1.06 -13.89
CA MET A 285 -12.28 -0.25 -13.35
C MET A 285 -10.80 -0.56 -13.57
N ASP A 286 -10.27 -0.27 -14.76
CA ASP A 286 -8.87 -0.50 -15.09
C ASP A 286 -7.93 0.39 -14.24
N GLN A 287 -8.33 1.64 -13.96
CA GLN A 287 -7.62 2.52 -13.03
C GLN A 287 -7.63 1.97 -11.60
N PHE A 288 -8.78 1.50 -11.12
CA PHE A 288 -8.90 0.87 -9.81
C PHE A 288 -7.98 -0.35 -9.70
N VAL A 289 -8.06 -1.26 -10.67
CA VAL A 289 -7.20 -2.45 -10.76
C VAL A 289 -5.72 -2.05 -10.77
N TYR A 290 -5.34 -1.04 -11.56
CA TYR A 290 -3.96 -0.56 -11.62
C TYR A 290 -3.45 -0.08 -10.26
N ILE A 291 -4.24 0.69 -9.52
CA ILE A 291 -3.86 1.14 -8.17
C ILE A 291 -3.69 -0.06 -7.24
N MET A 292 -4.62 -1.02 -7.28
CA MET A 292 -4.52 -2.25 -6.49
C MET A 292 -3.27 -3.06 -6.82
N GLN A 293 -2.88 -3.14 -8.09
CA GLN A 293 -1.62 -3.76 -8.52
C GLN A 293 -0.40 -3.00 -7.95
N GLN A 294 -0.42 -1.66 -7.93
CA GLN A 294 0.68 -0.89 -7.34
C GLN A 294 0.79 -1.12 -5.83
N LYS A 295 -0.33 -1.07 -5.09
CA LYS A 295 -0.38 -1.38 -3.66
C LYS A 295 0.15 -2.79 -3.37
N PHE A 296 -0.18 -3.74 -4.25
CA PHE A 296 0.37 -5.08 -4.16
C PHE A 296 1.89 -5.09 -4.31
N LEU A 297 2.44 -4.40 -5.31
CA LEU A 297 3.89 -4.37 -5.56
C LEU A 297 4.66 -3.65 -4.46
N THR A 298 4.10 -2.58 -3.89
CA THR A 298 4.70 -1.85 -2.75
C THR A 298 4.63 -2.65 -1.45
N GLY A 299 3.70 -3.61 -1.35
CA GLY A 299 3.53 -4.46 -0.18
C GLY A 299 2.60 -3.86 0.87
N GLU A 300 1.72 -2.95 0.45
CA GLU A 300 0.75 -2.31 1.34
C GLU A 300 -0.39 -3.27 1.73
N ASP A 301 -0.63 -4.32 0.94
CA ASP A 301 -1.72 -5.30 1.12
C ASP A 301 -1.40 -6.42 2.14
N HIS A 302 -0.53 -6.12 3.11
CA HIS A 302 0.02 -7.09 4.07
C HIS A 302 -1.02 -7.66 5.06
N GLU A 303 -2.16 -6.99 5.21
CA GLU A 303 -3.28 -7.46 6.04
C GLU A 303 -4.01 -8.65 5.40
N HIS A 304 -3.98 -8.73 4.07
CA HIS A 304 -4.68 -9.75 3.30
C HIS A 304 -3.75 -10.79 2.68
N LEU A 305 -2.45 -10.51 2.63
CA LEU A 305 -1.45 -11.40 2.04
C LEU A 305 -0.13 -11.39 2.82
N ASP A 306 0.39 -12.59 3.08
CA ASP A 306 1.69 -12.78 3.70
C ASP A 306 2.82 -12.67 2.66
N TYR A 307 3.40 -11.48 2.56
CA TYR A 307 4.48 -11.19 1.60
C TYR A 307 5.78 -11.96 1.86
N SER A 308 6.04 -12.44 3.08
CA SER A 308 7.24 -13.25 3.33
C SER A 308 7.24 -14.52 2.50
N LYS A 309 6.06 -15.09 2.21
CA LYS A 309 5.92 -16.27 1.34
C LYS A 309 6.22 -16.00 -0.13
N ILE A 310 6.30 -14.73 -0.54
CA ILE A 310 6.55 -14.31 -1.92
C ILE A 310 7.97 -13.76 -2.04
N ASP A 311 8.34 -12.89 -1.09
CA ASP A 311 9.63 -12.21 -1.07
C ASP A 311 10.78 -13.20 -0.88
N ASP A 312 10.55 -14.32 -0.17
CA ASP A 312 11.54 -15.39 0.06
C ASP A 312 11.37 -16.60 -0.89
N ASP A 313 10.42 -16.56 -1.83
CA ASP A 313 10.19 -17.67 -2.78
C ASP A 313 11.14 -17.58 -3.98
N GLU A 314 12.20 -18.38 -3.92
CA GLU A 314 13.19 -18.50 -5.00
C GLU A 314 12.60 -19.11 -6.28
N THR A 315 11.49 -19.86 -6.22
CA THR A 315 10.90 -20.49 -7.41
C THR A 315 10.31 -19.48 -8.40
N LEU A 316 10.05 -18.25 -7.92
CA LEU A 316 9.58 -17.15 -8.75
C LEU A 316 10.70 -16.49 -9.56
N ASP A 317 11.97 -16.80 -9.27
CA ASP A 317 13.10 -16.20 -9.96
C ASP A 317 13.23 -16.66 -11.43
N ASP A 318 12.75 -17.87 -11.73
CA ASP A 318 12.71 -18.43 -13.09
C ASP A 318 11.90 -17.57 -14.07
N HIS A 319 10.89 -16.84 -13.56
CA HIS A 319 9.99 -16.04 -14.38
C HIS A 319 10.72 -14.89 -15.10
N TRP A 320 11.71 -14.27 -14.46
CA TRP A 320 12.42 -13.12 -15.01
C TRP A 320 13.85 -13.46 -15.43
N LEU A 321 14.36 -14.64 -15.10
CA LEU A 321 15.68 -15.12 -15.54
C LEU A 321 15.81 -15.14 -17.07
N ARG A 322 14.73 -15.52 -17.77
CA ARG A 322 14.69 -15.56 -19.23
C ARG A 322 14.73 -14.17 -19.86
N GLU A 323 13.97 -13.23 -19.29
CA GLU A 323 13.94 -11.84 -19.77
C GLU A 323 15.27 -11.15 -19.47
N ALA A 324 15.83 -11.35 -18.28
CA ALA A 324 17.16 -10.85 -17.92
C ALA A 324 18.28 -11.37 -18.83
N SER A 325 18.19 -12.63 -19.30
CA SER A 325 19.14 -13.14 -20.29
C SER A 325 18.99 -12.46 -21.66
N HIS A 326 17.76 -12.18 -22.10
CA HIS A 326 17.54 -11.47 -23.36
C HIS A 326 17.99 -10.01 -23.27
N ASP A 327 17.70 -9.30 -22.17
CA ASP A 327 18.16 -7.93 -21.95
C ASP A 327 19.70 -7.85 -21.95
N ALA A 328 20.37 -8.86 -21.37
CA ALA A 328 21.81 -8.95 -21.36
C ALA A 328 22.39 -9.21 -22.76
N GLU A 329 21.73 -10.05 -23.57
CA GLU A 329 22.08 -10.27 -24.98
C GLU A 329 21.89 -8.99 -25.80
N GLU A 330 20.74 -8.31 -25.70
CA GLU A 330 20.49 -7.05 -26.42
C GLU A 330 21.51 -5.97 -26.07
N LYS A 331 21.84 -5.83 -24.78
CA LYS A 331 22.89 -4.91 -24.33
C LYS A 331 24.25 -5.24 -24.94
N TYR A 332 24.59 -6.53 -25.02
CA TYR A 332 25.83 -6.98 -25.65
C TYR A 332 25.89 -6.64 -27.15
N PHE A 333 24.77 -6.75 -27.88
CA PHE A 333 24.70 -6.39 -29.30
C PHE A 333 24.60 -4.88 -29.58
N ALA A 334 24.15 -4.08 -28.61
CA ALA A 334 24.07 -2.63 -28.73
C ALA A 334 25.41 -1.91 -28.47
N GLU A 335 26.39 -2.62 -27.88
CA GLU A 335 27.74 -2.12 -27.59
C GLU A 335 28.77 -2.41 -28.72
N ASP A 336 28.34 -3.07 -29.81
CA ASP A 336 29.10 -3.36 -31.05
C ASP A 336 28.54 -2.54 -32.24
#